data_AF-A0A4Y9S086-F1
#
_entry.id   AF-A0A4Y9S086-F1
#
_cell.length_a   1.000
_cell.length_b   1.000
_cell.length_c   1.000
_cell.angle_alpha   90.00
_cell.angle_beta   90.00
_cell.angle_gamma   90.00
#
_symmetry.space_group_name_H-M   'P 1'
#
loop_
_entity.id
_entity.type
_entity.pdbx_description
1 polymer ?
#
loop_
_entity_poly.entity_id
_entity_poly.type
_entity_poly.pdbx_seq_one_letter_code
_entity_poly.pdbx_strand_id
1 'polypeptide(L)'
;MHDIRYSPSTRGNAPRRKPHAFRMHVFTTPVPRGGRTVSEAGPFAAKGSSLNQTKEDIMVIASKAGARGWRGELQRILVQHNERHADREKGVSHRTREARALGLFRCFRLLHQLGYRINPTALGGRHVKALVRYWTAESTAAMDGVPSANARQGPLSAAYIQQQLSHLRVFARWIGKPGLVLSAERYVNDRALVTRRYAATRDKSWSGNTVDIHAVLRQVGEIDEYVGLQLHLMLAFGLRRKEAVMFCPSVAEVPAHALPLQYQGTEIFLSFLRVRRGTKGGRLRYVAVRTPFQLEALELARRFIRHESGHIGRPGLTLKQSLDRFSYVMRTVGVSKRSLGVTAHGLRHQFAADLYFELTHVHPPVRGGAPWLDPETRRLAYLEVARQLGHNRPQISGAYLGAATGRTISSPANEGDHHARHS
;
A
#
# COMPACT_ATOMS: atom_id res chain seq x y z
N MET A 1 -45.63 36.49 -32.84
CA MET A 1 -45.93 37.91 -32.60
C MET A 1 -46.07 38.14 -31.10
N HIS A 2 -45.03 38.74 -30.51
CA HIS A 2 -45.01 39.72 -29.41
C HIS A 2 -43.73 39.55 -28.60
N ASP A 3 -42.75 40.36 -29.02
CA ASP A 3 -41.59 40.82 -28.27
C ASP A 3 -42.01 41.46 -26.95
N ILE A 4 -41.26 41.22 -25.87
CA ILE A 4 -40.88 42.28 -24.93
C ILE A 4 -39.43 42.03 -24.47
N ARG A 5 -38.54 42.96 -24.84
CA ARG A 5 -37.20 43.14 -24.25
C ARG A 5 -37.22 44.35 -23.29
N TYR A 6 -36.60 44.12 -22.12
CA TYR A 6 -35.70 44.99 -21.32
C TYR A 6 -36.10 46.43 -20.96
N SER A 7 -35.93 46.83 -19.68
CA SER A 7 -34.72 47.51 -19.16
C SER A 7 -34.82 47.85 -17.62
N PRO A 8 -33.82 48.45 -16.91
CA PRO A 8 -33.11 47.78 -15.81
C PRO A 8 -33.02 48.57 -14.47
N SER A 9 -32.20 48.06 -13.54
CA SER A 9 -31.52 48.76 -12.41
C SER A 9 -32.18 48.73 -11.02
N THR A 10 -31.50 48.10 -10.04
CA THR A 10 -30.75 48.84 -8.99
C THR A 10 -29.84 47.91 -8.17
N ARG A 11 -28.63 48.41 -7.89
CA ARG A 11 -27.61 47.81 -7.01
C ARG A 11 -28.01 47.97 -5.55
N GLY A 12 -27.93 46.90 -4.76
CA GLY A 12 -27.98 46.93 -3.30
C GLY A 12 -26.72 46.33 -2.70
N ASN A 13 -26.01 47.14 -1.92
CA ASN A 13 -24.73 46.85 -1.27
C ASN A 13 -24.90 45.87 -0.08
N ALA A 14 -23.87 45.05 0.17
CA ALA A 14 -23.81 43.98 1.18
C ALA A 14 -23.87 44.45 2.66
N PRO A 15 -23.93 43.47 3.60
CA PRO A 15 -22.92 43.49 4.66
C PRO A 15 -22.12 42.19 4.75
N ARG A 16 -20.80 42.36 4.84
CA ARG A 16 -19.78 41.32 5.07
C ARG A 16 -19.99 40.65 6.44
N ARG A 17 -20.26 39.35 6.47
CA ARG A 17 -20.14 38.54 7.70
C ARG A 17 -18.69 38.08 7.89
N LYS A 18 -18.13 38.39 9.07
CA LYS A 18 -16.81 37.92 9.54
C LYS A 18 -16.84 36.39 9.73
N PRO A 19 -15.72 35.66 9.51
CA PRO A 19 -15.67 34.23 9.76
C PRO A 19 -15.64 33.95 11.26
N HIS A 20 -16.61 33.17 11.76
CA HIS A 20 -16.61 32.64 13.12
C HIS A 20 -15.58 31.51 13.23
N ALA A 21 -14.69 31.62 14.22
CA ALA A 21 -13.81 30.52 14.64
C ALA A 21 -14.67 29.37 15.19
N PHE A 22 -14.56 28.20 14.57
CA PHE A 22 -15.25 26.99 15.02
C PHE A 22 -14.50 26.36 16.19
N ARG A 23 -15.08 26.41 17.39
CA ARG A 23 -14.58 25.78 18.60
C ARG A 23 -15.23 24.40 18.73
N MET A 24 -14.43 23.33 18.65
CA MET A 24 -14.91 21.99 18.97
C MET A 24 -15.22 21.90 20.46
N HIS A 25 -16.47 21.58 20.82
CA HIS A 25 -16.84 21.20 22.18
C HIS A 25 -16.45 19.74 22.43
N VAL A 26 -15.62 19.51 23.44
CA VAL A 26 -15.13 18.22 23.92
C VAL A 26 -15.86 17.91 25.23
N PHE A 27 -16.43 16.71 25.36
CA PHE A 27 -16.82 16.16 26.65
C PHE A 27 -15.56 15.64 27.35
N THR A 28 -15.20 16.23 28.50
CA THR A 28 -14.05 15.82 29.32
C THR A 28 -14.53 15.12 30.58
N THR A 29 -14.05 13.89 30.81
CA THR A 29 -13.95 13.29 32.15
C THR A 29 -12.48 13.23 32.56
N PRO A 30 -12.12 13.55 33.82
CA PRO A 30 -10.74 13.65 34.27
C PRO A 30 -10.20 12.30 34.76
N VAL A 31 -8.94 11.99 34.42
CA VAL A 31 -8.15 10.88 35.00
C VAL A 31 -6.76 11.43 35.39
N PRO A 32 -6.17 11.03 36.54
CA PRO A 32 -5.10 11.78 37.20
C PRO A 32 -3.71 11.59 36.59
N ARG A 33 -2.86 12.61 36.79
CA ARG A 33 -1.46 12.69 36.36
C ARG A 33 -0.55 11.81 37.24
N GLY A 34 0.31 11.01 36.62
CA GLY A 34 1.41 10.31 37.28
C GLY A 34 2.73 10.47 36.52
N GLY A 35 3.74 11.03 37.22
CA GLY A 35 5.17 10.69 37.15
C GLY A 35 5.93 10.81 35.82
N ARG A 36 6.72 11.89 35.69
CA ARG A 36 7.87 11.95 34.77
C ARG A 36 9.03 11.12 35.33
N THR A 37 9.59 10.23 34.53
CA THR A 37 10.97 9.74 34.72
C THR A 37 11.78 10.04 33.47
N VAL A 38 12.82 10.84 33.67
CA VAL A 38 13.88 11.18 32.72
C VAL A 38 14.78 9.94 32.57
N SER A 39 15.16 9.57 31.35
CA SER A 39 16.34 8.72 31.14
C SER A 39 17.11 9.19 29.92
N GLU A 40 18.42 9.23 30.12
CA GLU A 40 19.43 9.97 29.37
C GLU A 40 19.84 9.30 28.06
N ALA A 41 20.43 10.11 27.19
CA ALA A 41 21.04 9.70 25.94
C ALA A 41 22.34 8.89 26.16
N GLY A 42 22.58 7.91 25.29
CA GLY A 42 23.86 7.22 25.15
C GLY A 42 24.09 6.78 23.70
N PRO A 43 25.22 7.12 23.06
CA PRO A 43 25.43 6.96 21.63
C PRO A 43 26.15 5.64 21.33
N PHE A 44 25.60 4.79 20.47
CA PHE A 44 26.39 3.72 19.85
C PHE A 44 26.11 3.64 18.35
N ALA A 45 27.05 4.23 17.60
CA ALA A 45 27.23 4.01 16.19
C ALA A 45 27.88 2.63 16.00
N ALA A 46 27.13 1.66 15.49
CA ALA A 46 27.68 0.43 14.94
C ALA A 46 27.63 0.53 13.40
N LYS A 47 28.81 0.73 12.80
CA LYS A 47 29.04 0.62 11.35
C LYS A 47 28.58 -0.76 10.87
N GLY A 48 27.48 -0.80 10.10
CA GLY A 48 26.89 -2.03 9.57
C GLY A 48 26.61 -1.97 8.06
N SER A 49 27.40 -2.73 7.30
CA SER A 49 27.11 -3.32 5.98
C SER A 49 26.97 -2.40 4.75
N SER A 50 27.78 -2.66 3.72
CA SER A 50 27.89 -1.93 2.45
C SER A 50 26.71 -2.11 1.46
N LEU A 51 25.53 -2.53 1.94
CA LEU A 51 24.34 -2.78 1.11
C LEU A 51 23.20 -1.77 1.30
N ASN A 52 23.32 -0.84 2.27
CA ASN A 52 22.36 0.23 2.51
C ASN A 52 22.65 1.49 1.67
N GLN A 53 22.98 1.32 0.39
CA GLN A 53 23.04 2.47 -0.50
C GLN A 53 21.62 2.98 -0.78
N THR A 54 21.42 4.27 -0.59
CA THR A 54 20.11 4.88 -0.77
C THR A 54 19.74 4.92 -2.25
N LYS A 55 18.48 5.24 -2.52
CA LYS A 55 17.99 5.45 -3.89
C LYS A 55 18.84 6.49 -4.62
N GLU A 56 19.32 7.53 -3.91
CA GLU A 56 20.21 8.55 -4.45
C GLU A 56 21.51 7.93 -4.97
N ASP A 57 22.18 7.08 -4.19
CA ASP A 57 23.45 6.47 -4.60
C ASP A 57 23.35 5.67 -5.91
N ILE A 58 22.27 4.89 -6.06
CA ILE A 58 22.06 4.11 -7.28
C ILE A 58 21.75 5.04 -8.46
N MET A 59 20.97 6.10 -8.25
CA MET A 59 20.65 7.07 -9.31
C MET A 59 21.87 7.91 -9.70
N VAL A 60 22.72 8.32 -8.76
CA VAL A 60 23.99 9.02 -9.02
C VAL A 60 24.96 8.14 -9.80
N ILE A 61 25.03 6.85 -9.48
CA ILE A 61 25.84 5.88 -10.22
C ILE A 61 25.30 5.68 -11.65
N ALA A 62 23.98 5.69 -11.83
CA ALA A 62 23.33 5.54 -13.13
C ALA A 62 23.41 6.82 -13.99
N SER A 63 23.50 8.00 -13.38
CA SER A 63 23.47 9.30 -14.06
C SER A 63 24.85 9.81 -14.48
N LYS A 64 25.96 9.19 -14.05
CA LYS A 64 27.30 9.55 -14.53
C LYS A 64 27.44 9.17 -16.00
N ALA A 65 27.23 10.15 -16.88
CA ALA A 65 27.62 10.09 -18.28
C ALA A 65 29.11 9.69 -18.35
N GLY A 66 29.39 8.50 -18.91
CA GLY A 66 30.75 7.95 -18.96
C GLY A 66 31.07 6.81 -17.98
N ALA A 67 30.08 6.24 -17.28
CA ALA A 67 30.31 5.02 -16.49
C ALA A 67 30.90 3.90 -17.38
N ARG A 68 32.17 3.53 -17.17
CA ARG A 68 32.82 2.41 -17.89
C ARG A 68 32.43 1.06 -17.30
N GLY A 69 32.60 -0.01 -18.07
CA GLY A 69 32.30 -1.38 -17.66
C GLY A 69 30.80 -1.66 -17.49
N TRP A 70 30.47 -2.59 -16.60
CA TRP A 70 29.11 -3.15 -16.50
C TRP A 70 28.01 -2.11 -16.21
N ARG A 71 28.34 -1.02 -15.51
CA ARG A 71 27.37 0.03 -15.14
C ARG A 71 26.90 0.82 -16.35
N GLY A 72 27.82 1.23 -17.22
CA GLY A 72 27.48 1.97 -18.45
C GLY A 72 26.73 1.12 -19.46
N GLU A 73 27.12 -0.13 -19.63
CA GLU A 73 26.40 -1.06 -20.49
C GLU A 73 24.96 -1.29 -19.98
N LEU A 74 24.78 -1.49 -18.66
CA LEU A 74 23.45 -1.66 -18.09
C LEU A 74 22.60 -0.40 -18.30
N GLN A 75 23.19 0.79 -18.12
CA GLN A 75 22.50 2.06 -18.34
C GLN A 75 22.07 2.22 -19.81
N ARG A 76 22.93 1.88 -20.77
CA ARG A 76 22.58 1.93 -22.21
C ARG A 76 21.39 1.02 -22.53
N ILE A 77 21.41 -0.24 -22.06
CA ILE A 77 20.30 -1.18 -22.25
C ILE A 77 19.00 -0.65 -21.62
N LEU A 78 19.10 -0.05 -20.43
CA LEU A 78 17.95 0.55 -19.74
C LEU A 78 17.36 1.73 -20.53
N VAL A 79 18.19 2.63 -21.06
CA VAL A 79 17.73 3.75 -21.89
C VAL A 79 16.99 3.22 -23.13
N GLN A 80 17.51 2.18 -23.77
CA GLN A 80 16.94 1.62 -24.99
C GLN A 80 15.61 0.87 -24.77
N HIS A 81 15.45 0.13 -23.67
CA HIS A 81 14.35 -0.84 -23.54
C HIS A 81 13.39 -0.60 -22.37
N ASN A 82 13.76 0.16 -21.34
CA ASN A 82 13.04 0.13 -20.06
C ASN A 82 11.63 0.73 -20.13
N GLU A 83 11.33 1.52 -21.16
CA GLU A 83 9.99 2.07 -21.41
C GLU A 83 8.97 1.01 -21.82
N ARG A 84 9.43 -0.12 -22.37
CA ARG A 84 8.56 -1.16 -22.92
C ARG A 84 8.04 -2.09 -21.81
N HIS A 85 6.78 -2.51 -21.97
CA HIS A 85 6.21 -3.58 -21.17
C HIS A 85 6.80 -4.93 -21.58
N ALA A 86 6.84 -5.87 -20.63
CA ALA A 86 7.48 -7.17 -20.83
C ALA A 86 6.78 -8.01 -21.91
N ASP A 87 5.44 -8.06 -21.86
CA ASP A 87 4.62 -8.97 -22.67
C ASP A 87 3.56 -8.26 -23.54
N ARG A 88 3.49 -6.92 -23.52
CA ARG A 88 2.40 -6.18 -24.18
C ARG A 88 3.00 -5.02 -24.95
N GLU A 89 2.40 -4.67 -26.07
CA GLU A 89 2.75 -3.49 -26.85
C GLU A 89 2.21 -2.22 -26.19
N LYS A 90 2.82 -1.86 -25.05
CA LYS A 90 2.49 -0.64 -24.30
C LYS A 90 3.68 -0.15 -23.49
N GLY A 91 3.68 1.14 -23.16
CA GLY A 91 4.61 1.72 -22.20
C GLY A 91 4.38 1.23 -20.76
N VAL A 92 5.42 1.25 -19.94
CA VAL A 92 5.32 1.07 -18.48
C VAL A 92 5.42 2.40 -17.74
N SER A 93 4.79 2.48 -16.56
CA SER A 93 4.84 3.69 -15.73
C SER A 93 6.27 4.05 -15.31
N HIS A 94 6.54 5.35 -15.09
CA HIS A 94 7.83 5.82 -14.56
C HIS A 94 8.26 5.06 -13.29
N ARG A 95 7.32 4.75 -12.40
CA ARG A 95 7.62 3.95 -11.18
C ARG A 95 8.08 2.53 -11.51
N THR A 96 7.52 1.90 -12.53
CA THR A 96 7.95 0.58 -13.00
C THR A 96 9.36 0.65 -13.57
N ARG A 97 9.63 1.66 -14.41
CA ARG A 97 10.96 1.91 -15.00
C ARG A 97 12.02 2.07 -13.91
N GLU A 98 11.73 2.92 -12.93
CA GLU A 98 12.61 3.19 -11.79
C GLU A 98 12.84 1.93 -10.94
N ALA A 99 11.79 1.22 -10.55
CA ALA A 99 11.92 0.00 -9.75
C ALA A 99 12.75 -1.08 -10.46
N ARG A 100 12.56 -1.24 -11.78
CA ARG A 100 13.30 -2.20 -12.60
C ARG A 100 14.78 -1.80 -12.71
N ALA A 101 15.07 -0.53 -13.01
CA ALA A 101 16.44 -0.02 -13.07
C ALA A 101 17.19 -0.23 -11.75
N LEU A 102 16.60 0.22 -10.63
CA LEU A 102 17.18 0.03 -9.30
C LEU A 102 17.40 -1.45 -8.96
N GLY A 103 16.44 -2.32 -9.31
CA GLY A 103 16.54 -3.76 -9.10
C GLY A 103 17.70 -4.39 -9.88
N LEU A 104 17.85 -4.03 -11.16
CA LEU A 104 18.91 -4.56 -12.01
C LEU A 104 20.30 -4.08 -11.55
N PHE A 105 20.46 -2.79 -11.23
CA PHE A 105 21.72 -2.30 -10.67
C PHE A 105 22.10 -3.00 -9.37
N ARG A 106 21.13 -3.27 -8.48
CA ARG A 106 21.36 -4.07 -7.27
C ARG A 106 21.82 -5.50 -7.60
N CYS A 107 21.17 -6.16 -8.56
CA CYS A 107 21.53 -7.52 -8.96
C CYS A 107 22.96 -7.60 -9.51
N PHE A 108 23.33 -6.72 -10.45
CA PHE A 108 24.67 -6.74 -11.04
C PHE A 108 25.76 -6.34 -10.06
N ARG A 109 25.49 -5.38 -9.16
CA ARG A 109 26.43 -5.05 -8.07
C ARG A 109 26.66 -6.25 -7.16
N LEU A 110 25.59 -6.94 -6.78
CA LEU A 110 25.68 -8.13 -5.95
C LEU A 110 26.47 -9.24 -6.64
N LEU A 111 26.25 -9.47 -7.94
CA LEU A 111 27.07 -10.42 -8.71
C LEU A 111 28.57 -10.10 -8.65
N HIS A 112 28.93 -8.82 -8.81
CA HIS A 112 30.33 -8.39 -8.70
C HIS A 112 30.89 -8.57 -7.28
N GLN A 113 30.08 -8.34 -6.23
CA GLN A 113 30.45 -8.61 -4.83
C GLN A 113 30.63 -10.10 -4.54
N LEU A 114 29.92 -10.97 -5.28
CA LEU A 114 30.05 -12.42 -5.25
C LEU A 114 31.15 -12.96 -6.19
N GLY A 115 32.01 -12.09 -6.73
CA GLY A 115 33.14 -12.48 -7.59
C GLY A 115 32.81 -12.59 -9.09
N TYR A 116 31.53 -12.47 -9.49
CA TYR A 116 31.14 -12.52 -10.89
C TYR A 116 31.35 -11.16 -11.57
N ARG A 117 32.55 -10.93 -12.10
CA ARG A 117 32.94 -9.74 -12.87
C ARG A 117 32.39 -9.75 -14.30
N ILE A 118 31.06 -9.78 -14.43
CA ILE A 118 30.39 -9.89 -15.73
C ILE A 118 29.92 -8.56 -16.28
N ASN A 119 29.92 -8.46 -17.61
CA ASN A 119 29.14 -7.47 -18.33
C ASN A 119 27.65 -7.89 -18.40
N PRO A 120 26.71 -6.93 -18.49
CA PRO A 120 25.27 -7.21 -18.51
C PRO A 120 24.80 -8.21 -19.56
N THR A 121 25.31 -8.11 -20.79
CA THR A 121 25.02 -9.06 -21.89
C THR A 121 25.51 -10.48 -21.60
N ALA A 122 26.53 -10.65 -20.74
CA ALA A 122 27.05 -11.95 -20.32
C ALA A 122 26.26 -12.62 -19.19
N LEU A 123 25.10 -12.06 -18.80
CA LEU A 123 24.19 -12.71 -17.83
C LEU A 123 23.83 -14.13 -18.30
N GLY A 124 23.80 -15.08 -17.37
CA GLY A 124 23.73 -16.52 -17.61
C GLY A 124 23.12 -17.25 -16.42
N GLY A 125 22.73 -18.52 -16.60
CA GLY A 125 21.97 -19.28 -15.59
C GLY A 125 22.71 -19.39 -14.25
N ARG A 126 24.03 -19.60 -14.29
CA ARG A 126 24.88 -19.63 -13.08
C ARG A 126 24.79 -18.35 -12.24
N HIS A 127 24.67 -17.20 -12.90
CA HIS A 127 24.57 -15.89 -12.23
C HIS A 127 23.22 -15.73 -11.55
N VAL A 128 22.13 -16.16 -12.20
CA VAL A 128 20.79 -16.14 -11.59
C VAL A 128 20.73 -17.09 -10.39
N LYS A 129 21.32 -18.29 -10.51
CA LYS A 129 21.43 -19.26 -9.41
C LYS A 129 22.22 -18.69 -8.23
N ALA A 130 23.34 -18.01 -8.48
CA ALA A 130 24.13 -17.32 -7.46
C ALA A 130 23.31 -16.26 -6.71
N LEU A 131 22.56 -15.43 -7.44
CA LEU A 131 21.69 -14.41 -6.85
C LEU A 131 20.60 -15.02 -5.96
N VAL A 132 19.93 -16.09 -6.43
CA VAL A 132 18.86 -16.73 -5.66
C VAL A 132 19.42 -17.37 -4.39
N ARG A 133 20.52 -18.14 -4.49
CA ARG A 133 21.22 -18.71 -3.32
C ARG A 133 21.58 -17.64 -2.29
N TYR A 134 22.14 -16.53 -2.75
CA TYR A 134 22.42 -15.41 -1.87
C TYR A 134 21.14 -14.87 -1.21
N TRP A 135 20.06 -14.65 -1.97
CA TRP A 135 18.81 -14.12 -1.41
C TRP A 135 18.10 -15.09 -0.47
N THR A 136 18.22 -16.40 -0.66
CA THR A 136 17.62 -17.41 0.22
C THR A 136 18.48 -17.73 1.44
N ALA A 137 19.69 -17.17 1.53
CA ALA A 137 20.69 -17.52 2.54
C ALA A 137 20.94 -19.04 2.60
N GLU A 138 20.76 -19.74 1.47
CA GLU A 138 21.25 -21.11 1.35
C GLU A 138 22.78 -21.07 1.48
N SER A 139 23.34 -22.01 2.26
CA SER A 139 24.73 -21.99 2.71
C SER A 139 25.70 -21.57 1.61
N THR A 140 26.42 -20.48 1.88
CA THR A 140 27.49 -19.96 1.02
C THR A 140 28.73 -20.85 1.00
N ALA A 141 28.78 -21.87 1.86
CA ALA A 141 29.85 -22.87 1.88
C ALA A 141 30.00 -23.63 0.54
N ALA A 142 28.97 -23.64 -0.30
CA ALA A 142 28.99 -24.24 -1.64
C ALA A 142 29.24 -23.23 -2.78
N MET A 143 29.71 -22.02 -2.47
CA MET A 143 30.14 -21.03 -3.46
C MET A 143 31.65 -20.81 -3.31
N ASP A 144 32.43 -21.60 -4.05
CA ASP A 144 33.88 -21.42 -4.16
C ASP A 144 34.22 -19.95 -4.40
N GLY A 145 34.95 -19.33 -3.45
CA GLY A 145 35.46 -17.97 -3.59
C GLY A 145 34.54 -16.82 -3.16
N VAL A 146 33.37 -17.07 -2.53
CA VAL A 146 32.60 -15.99 -1.89
C VAL A 146 33.19 -15.71 -0.50
N PRO A 147 33.74 -14.51 -0.22
CA PRO A 147 34.26 -14.20 1.10
C PRO A 147 33.18 -14.38 2.17
N SER A 148 33.48 -15.14 3.23
CA SER A 148 32.56 -15.41 4.37
C SER A 148 31.91 -14.11 4.91
N ALA A 149 32.63 -12.98 4.85
CA ALA A 149 32.15 -11.65 5.22
C ALA A 149 30.89 -11.16 4.44
N ASN A 150 30.56 -11.78 3.31
CA ASN A 150 29.40 -11.42 2.49
C ASN A 150 28.21 -12.40 2.67
N ALA A 151 28.29 -13.37 3.58
CA ALA A 151 27.16 -14.28 3.81
C ALA A 151 25.95 -13.56 4.41
N ARG A 152 24.74 -13.90 3.95
CA ARG A 152 23.50 -13.42 4.57
C ARG A 152 23.18 -14.21 5.82
N GLN A 153 22.78 -13.52 6.88
CA GLN A 153 22.29 -14.12 8.13
C GLN A 153 20.91 -14.80 7.98
N GLY A 154 20.15 -14.48 6.93
CA GLY A 154 18.84 -15.05 6.70
C GLY A 154 18.20 -14.66 5.35
N PRO A 155 17.15 -15.39 4.94
CA PRO A 155 16.51 -15.22 3.64
C PRO A 155 15.83 -13.86 3.53
N LEU A 156 15.87 -13.30 2.32
CA LEU A 156 15.02 -12.20 1.92
C LEU A 156 13.60 -12.72 1.67
N SER A 157 12.61 -11.83 1.77
CA SER A 157 11.21 -12.22 1.56
C SER A 157 10.98 -12.80 0.15
N ALA A 158 10.11 -13.81 0.05
CA ALA A 158 9.63 -14.36 -1.22
C ALA A 158 9.17 -13.28 -2.21
N ALA A 159 8.52 -12.22 -1.71
CA ALA A 159 8.07 -11.10 -2.54
C ALA A 159 9.23 -10.33 -3.19
N TYR A 160 10.32 -10.14 -2.47
CA TYR A 160 11.53 -9.51 -3.01
C TYR A 160 12.19 -10.40 -4.05
N ILE A 161 12.38 -11.69 -3.76
CA ILE A 161 13.02 -12.66 -4.66
C ILE A 161 12.26 -12.73 -6.00
N GLN A 162 10.95 -12.96 -5.93
CA GLN A 162 10.11 -13.00 -7.14
C GLN A 162 10.14 -11.69 -7.92
N GLN A 163 10.19 -10.54 -7.25
CA GLN A 163 10.32 -9.24 -7.91
C GLN A 163 11.66 -9.11 -8.66
N GLN A 164 12.78 -9.47 -8.03
CA GLN A 164 14.08 -9.39 -8.71
C GLN A 164 14.15 -10.37 -9.88
N LEU A 165 13.63 -11.60 -9.73
CA LEU A 165 13.51 -12.56 -10.84
C LEU A 165 12.63 -12.02 -11.98
N SER A 166 11.55 -11.31 -11.66
CA SER A 166 10.72 -10.65 -12.67
C SER A 166 11.51 -9.58 -13.44
N HIS A 167 12.28 -8.73 -12.75
CA HIS A 167 13.14 -7.75 -13.42
C HIS A 167 14.20 -8.42 -14.31
N LEU A 168 14.88 -9.46 -13.80
CA LEU A 168 15.88 -10.21 -14.55
C LEU A 168 15.29 -10.90 -15.77
N ARG A 169 14.05 -11.42 -15.69
CA ARG A 169 13.39 -12.06 -16.83
C ARG A 169 13.09 -11.07 -17.95
N VAL A 170 12.65 -9.85 -17.61
CA VAL A 170 12.49 -8.78 -18.60
C VAL A 170 13.83 -8.41 -19.21
N PHE A 171 14.85 -8.23 -18.38
CA PHE A 171 16.19 -7.90 -18.83
C PHE A 171 16.79 -8.98 -19.74
N ALA A 172 16.58 -10.27 -19.42
CA ALA A 172 17.06 -11.39 -20.22
C ALA A 172 16.50 -11.36 -21.66
N ARG A 173 15.24 -10.93 -21.84
CA ARG A 173 14.67 -10.72 -23.17
C ARG A 173 15.37 -9.59 -23.93
N TRP A 174 15.73 -8.50 -23.27
CA TRP A 174 16.43 -7.37 -23.91
C TRP A 174 17.81 -7.74 -24.43
N ILE A 175 18.50 -8.68 -23.76
CA ILE A 175 19.83 -9.15 -24.19
C ILE A 175 19.77 -10.41 -25.07
N GLY A 176 18.60 -10.72 -25.65
CA GLY A 176 18.44 -11.85 -26.58
C GLY A 176 18.46 -13.24 -25.93
N LYS A 177 18.20 -13.34 -24.62
CA LYS A 177 18.19 -14.61 -23.85
C LYS A 177 16.82 -14.89 -23.21
N PRO A 178 15.72 -15.00 -24.00
CA PRO A 178 14.43 -15.40 -23.46
C PRO A 178 14.54 -16.80 -22.80
N GLY A 179 13.76 -17.05 -21.74
CA GLY A 179 13.79 -18.33 -21.03
C GLY A 179 14.95 -18.51 -20.04
N LEU A 180 15.98 -17.65 -20.08
CA LEU A 180 17.14 -17.73 -19.19
C LEU A 180 16.78 -17.77 -17.70
N VAL A 181 15.75 -17.01 -17.31
CA VAL A 181 15.30 -16.88 -15.91
C VAL A 181 14.10 -17.79 -15.66
N LEU A 182 14.37 -18.97 -15.12
CA LEU A 182 13.38 -19.97 -14.68
C LEU A 182 12.42 -19.45 -13.60
N SER A 183 11.38 -20.22 -13.27
CA SER A 183 10.51 -19.93 -12.11
C SER A 183 11.29 -20.04 -10.80
N ALA A 184 10.82 -19.37 -9.74
CA ALA A 184 11.59 -19.26 -8.49
C ALA A 184 11.83 -20.62 -7.83
N GLU A 185 10.85 -21.52 -7.95
CA GLU A 185 10.84 -22.87 -7.39
C GLU A 185 11.90 -23.78 -8.02
N ARG A 186 12.40 -23.43 -9.21
CA ARG A 186 13.47 -24.19 -9.90
C ARG A 186 14.86 -23.91 -9.36
N TYR A 187 15.00 -22.94 -8.46
CA TYR A 187 16.28 -22.55 -7.88
C TYR A 187 16.47 -22.94 -6.42
N VAL A 188 15.43 -23.47 -5.76
CA VAL A 188 15.43 -23.73 -4.32
C VAL A 188 14.94 -25.13 -4.03
N ASN A 189 15.44 -25.72 -2.96
CA ASN A 189 14.94 -27.01 -2.47
C ASN A 189 13.66 -26.83 -1.64
N ASP A 190 13.63 -25.80 -0.79
CA ASP A 190 12.44 -25.43 -0.02
C ASP A 190 11.62 -24.36 -0.76
N ARG A 191 10.45 -24.76 -1.27
CA ARG A 191 9.50 -23.86 -1.95
C ARG A 191 8.96 -22.77 -1.03
N ALA A 192 8.96 -22.95 0.29
CA ALA A 192 8.46 -21.95 1.23
C ALA A 192 9.27 -20.65 1.17
N LEU A 193 10.58 -20.73 0.86
CA LEU A 193 11.49 -19.58 0.73
C LEU A 193 11.07 -18.62 -0.39
N VAL A 194 10.43 -19.13 -1.44
CA VAL A 194 10.03 -18.37 -2.62
C VAL A 194 8.52 -18.24 -2.78
N THR A 195 7.72 -18.86 -1.91
CA THR A 195 6.25 -18.82 -1.98
C THR A 195 5.70 -17.60 -1.24
N ARG A 196 4.92 -16.78 -1.94
CA ARG A 196 4.27 -15.60 -1.34
C ARG A 196 2.97 -15.98 -0.64
N ARG A 197 2.92 -15.75 0.67
CA ARG A 197 1.67 -15.75 1.44
C ARG A 197 1.05 -14.36 1.37
N TYR A 198 -0.17 -14.28 0.85
CA TYR A 198 -0.87 -13.00 0.66
C TYR A 198 -1.86 -12.70 1.77
N ALA A 199 -2.38 -13.71 2.46
CA ALA A 199 -3.30 -13.53 3.57
C ALA A 199 -2.66 -12.72 4.71
N ALA A 200 -3.41 -11.79 5.29
CA ALA A 200 -2.98 -11.06 6.46
C ALA A 200 -2.91 -12.02 7.67
N THR A 201 -1.77 -12.05 8.33
CA THR A 201 -1.55 -12.81 9.57
C THR A 201 -1.56 -11.92 10.82
N ARG A 202 -1.62 -10.61 10.62
CA ARG A 202 -1.71 -9.60 11.67
C ARG A 202 -2.58 -8.45 11.20
N ASP A 203 -3.30 -7.85 12.12
CA ASP A 203 -4.10 -6.68 11.83
C ASP A 203 -3.19 -5.48 11.56
N LYS A 204 -3.44 -4.78 10.45
CA LYS A 204 -2.72 -3.57 10.03
C LYS A 204 -3.61 -2.33 10.06
N SER A 205 -4.86 -2.49 10.47
CA SER A 205 -5.78 -1.39 10.74
C SER A 205 -5.26 -0.55 11.90
N TRP A 206 -5.75 0.69 12.01
CA TRP A 206 -5.30 1.58 13.08
C TRP A 206 -5.92 1.19 14.41
N SER A 207 -7.21 0.88 14.44
CA SER A 207 -7.89 0.46 15.66
C SER A 207 -7.32 -0.86 16.22
N GLY A 208 -7.00 -1.82 15.34
CA GLY A 208 -6.36 -3.08 15.75
C GLY A 208 -4.93 -2.95 16.25
N ASN A 209 -4.32 -1.76 16.15
CA ASN A 209 -3.03 -1.43 16.72
C ASN A 209 -3.15 -0.29 17.76
N THR A 210 -4.34 -0.16 18.39
CA THR A 210 -4.64 0.78 19.49
C THR A 210 -4.30 2.24 19.19
N VAL A 211 -4.35 2.65 17.91
CA VAL A 211 -4.12 4.03 17.52
C VAL A 211 -5.43 4.81 17.65
N ASP A 212 -5.41 5.91 18.41
CA ASP A 212 -6.51 6.90 18.37
C ASP A 212 -6.50 7.61 17.01
N ILE A 213 -7.35 7.09 16.12
CA ILE A 213 -7.47 7.57 14.74
C ILE A 213 -7.84 9.06 14.70
N HIS A 214 -8.77 9.49 15.55
CA HIS A 214 -9.26 10.87 15.52
C HIS A 214 -8.23 11.85 16.06
N ALA A 215 -7.47 11.48 17.11
CA ALA A 215 -6.36 12.30 17.59
C ALA A 215 -5.28 12.48 16.51
N VAL A 216 -4.89 11.40 15.82
CA VAL A 216 -3.90 11.48 14.74
C VAL A 216 -4.43 12.30 13.56
N LEU A 217 -5.71 12.16 13.19
CA LEU A 217 -6.31 12.98 12.13
C LEU A 217 -6.28 14.48 12.48
N ARG A 218 -6.60 14.85 13.74
CA ARG A 218 -6.51 16.25 14.20
C ARG A 218 -5.07 16.77 14.15
N GLN A 219 -4.12 16.03 14.71
CA GLN A 219 -2.71 16.41 14.72
C GLN A 219 -2.14 16.58 13.29
N VAL A 220 -2.54 15.70 12.36
CA VAL A 220 -2.14 15.83 10.95
C VAL A 220 -2.76 17.07 10.32
N GLY A 221 -4.04 17.34 10.59
CA GLY A 221 -4.75 18.53 10.08
C GLY A 221 -4.15 19.84 10.58
N GLU A 222 -3.69 19.89 11.84
CA GLU A 222 -2.97 21.04 12.41
C GLU A 222 -1.64 21.32 11.69
N ILE A 223 -0.94 20.29 11.24
CA ILE A 223 0.32 20.42 10.48
C ILE A 223 0.05 20.76 9.01
N ASP A 224 -0.96 20.11 8.41
CA ASP A 224 -1.33 20.26 7.01
C ASP A 224 -2.78 19.81 6.76
N GLU A 225 -3.68 20.79 6.63
CA GLU A 225 -5.12 20.58 6.40
C GLU A 225 -5.41 19.71 5.16
N TYR A 226 -4.60 19.81 4.09
CA TYR A 226 -4.76 19.01 2.88
C TYR A 226 -4.45 17.54 3.18
N VAL A 227 -3.36 17.27 3.88
CA VAL A 227 -2.98 15.90 4.26
C VAL A 227 -3.97 15.32 5.28
N GLY A 228 -4.48 16.13 6.21
CA GLY A 228 -5.52 15.73 7.17
C GLY A 228 -6.78 15.25 6.46
N LEU A 229 -7.31 16.06 5.53
CA LEU A 229 -8.46 15.68 4.73
C LEU A 229 -8.19 14.46 3.84
N GLN A 230 -6.98 14.33 3.27
CA GLN A 230 -6.61 13.13 2.51
C GLN A 230 -6.66 11.87 3.37
N LEU A 231 -6.19 11.90 4.61
CA LEU A 231 -6.30 10.76 5.53
C LEU A 231 -7.76 10.47 5.89
N HIS A 232 -8.55 11.51 6.14
CA HIS A 232 -9.97 11.37 6.46
C HIS A 232 -10.72 10.65 5.31
N LEU A 233 -10.47 11.04 4.06
CA LEU A 233 -11.00 10.34 2.88
C LEU A 233 -10.45 8.92 2.71
N MET A 234 -9.20 8.66 3.10
CA MET A 234 -8.64 7.30 3.10
C MET A 234 -9.34 6.38 4.12
N LEU A 235 -9.69 6.90 5.30
CA LEU A 235 -10.47 6.18 6.30
C LEU A 235 -11.90 5.94 5.81
N ALA A 236 -12.57 6.99 5.32
CA ALA A 236 -13.95 6.94 4.87
C ALA A 236 -14.18 5.99 3.68
N PHE A 237 -13.31 5.99 2.68
CA PHE A 237 -13.56 5.30 1.39
C PHE A 237 -12.49 4.26 1.02
N GLY A 238 -11.62 3.94 1.98
CA GLY A 238 -10.49 3.04 1.75
C GLY A 238 -9.57 3.52 0.62
N LEU A 239 -9.47 4.83 0.36
CA LEU A 239 -8.67 5.35 -0.76
C LEU A 239 -7.18 4.98 -0.61
N ARG A 240 -6.50 4.76 -1.74
CA ARG A 240 -5.03 4.76 -1.74
C ARG A 240 -4.55 6.20 -1.62
N ARG A 241 -3.35 6.41 -1.05
CA ARG A 241 -2.71 7.74 -0.95
C ARG A 241 -2.82 8.58 -2.22
N LYS A 242 -2.51 8.00 -3.39
CA LYS A 242 -2.59 8.71 -4.67
C LYS A 242 -4.03 9.03 -5.09
N GLU A 243 -4.98 8.15 -4.78
CA GLU A 243 -6.40 8.37 -5.04
C GLU A 243 -6.91 9.52 -4.16
N ALA A 244 -6.54 9.58 -2.88
CA ALA A 244 -6.91 10.66 -1.96
C ALA A 244 -6.33 12.03 -2.39
N VAL A 245 -5.03 12.08 -2.74
CA VAL A 245 -4.39 13.33 -3.22
C VAL A 245 -5.01 13.85 -4.53
N MET A 246 -5.48 12.94 -5.39
CA MET A 246 -6.11 13.29 -6.68
C MET A 246 -7.64 13.29 -6.62
N PHE A 247 -8.23 13.19 -5.42
CA PHE A 247 -9.67 13.07 -5.26
C PHE A 247 -10.35 14.37 -5.67
N CYS A 248 -11.40 14.28 -6.49
CA CYS A 248 -12.19 15.42 -6.98
C CYS A 248 -13.62 15.27 -6.49
N PRO A 249 -13.99 15.88 -5.36
CA PRO A 249 -15.24 15.56 -4.66
C PRO A 249 -16.51 15.89 -5.46
N SER A 250 -16.56 17.00 -6.20
CA SER A 250 -17.79 17.37 -6.95
C SER A 250 -18.14 16.42 -8.10
N VAL A 251 -17.15 15.75 -8.68
CA VAL A 251 -17.36 14.85 -9.84
C VAL A 251 -17.20 13.37 -9.50
N ALA A 252 -16.95 13.06 -8.22
CA ALA A 252 -16.74 11.70 -7.75
C ALA A 252 -18.06 10.99 -7.48
N GLU A 253 -19.04 11.65 -6.85
CA GLU A 253 -20.32 11.02 -6.51
C GLU A 253 -21.16 10.74 -7.76
N VAL A 254 -21.74 9.55 -7.81
CA VAL A 254 -22.72 9.12 -8.81
C VAL A 254 -23.89 8.44 -8.07
N PRO A 255 -25.13 8.69 -8.49
CA PRO A 255 -26.31 8.05 -7.90
C PRO A 255 -26.37 6.56 -8.25
N ALA A 256 -27.10 5.77 -7.46
CA ALA A 256 -27.18 4.32 -7.62
C ALA A 256 -27.69 3.88 -9.00
N HIS A 257 -28.64 4.62 -9.60
CA HIS A 257 -29.16 4.32 -10.93
C HIS A 257 -28.12 4.50 -12.06
N ALA A 258 -27.07 5.29 -11.83
CA ALA A 258 -26.00 5.53 -12.81
C ALA A 258 -24.88 4.48 -12.71
N LEU A 259 -25.07 3.44 -11.90
CA LEU A 259 -24.09 2.38 -11.73
C LEU A 259 -24.21 1.29 -12.79
N PRO A 260 -23.09 0.63 -13.11
CA PRO A 260 -23.12 -0.63 -13.86
C PRO A 260 -24.02 -1.68 -13.20
N LEU A 261 -24.65 -2.55 -14.00
CA LEU A 261 -25.58 -3.62 -13.57
C LEU A 261 -25.11 -4.39 -12.32
N GLN A 262 -23.83 -4.70 -12.23
CA GLN A 262 -23.27 -5.48 -11.10
C GLN A 262 -23.31 -4.75 -9.75
N TYR A 263 -23.70 -3.47 -9.72
CA TYR A 263 -23.91 -2.67 -8.51
C TYR A 263 -25.36 -2.16 -8.40
N GLN A 264 -26.26 -2.53 -9.32
CA GLN A 264 -27.68 -2.18 -9.23
C GLN A 264 -28.37 -3.04 -8.16
N GLY A 265 -29.33 -2.47 -7.42
CA GLY A 265 -30.10 -3.18 -6.39
C GLY A 265 -29.43 -3.29 -5.02
N THR A 266 -28.37 -2.54 -4.73
CA THR A 266 -27.79 -2.49 -3.38
C THR A 266 -28.59 -1.54 -2.48
N GLU A 267 -29.71 -2.00 -1.94
CA GLU A 267 -30.60 -1.21 -1.06
C GLU A 267 -29.90 -0.67 0.19
N ILE A 268 -28.74 -1.23 0.54
CA ILE A 268 -27.92 -0.84 1.69
C ILE A 268 -27.02 0.39 1.46
N PHE A 269 -26.92 0.93 0.25
CA PHE A 269 -26.00 2.03 -0.08
C PHE A 269 -26.73 3.26 -0.60
N LEU A 270 -26.32 4.44 -0.10
CA LEU A 270 -26.96 5.73 -0.43
C LEU A 270 -26.58 6.21 -1.83
N SER A 271 -25.29 6.17 -2.14
CA SER A 271 -24.70 6.59 -3.41
C SER A 271 -23.32 5.96 -3.58
N PHE A 272 -22.60 6.29 -4.66
CA PHE A 272 -21.29 5.71 -4.92
C PHE A 272 -20.29 6.76 -5.42
N LEU A 273 -19.01 6.53 -5.14
CA LEU A 273 -17.91 7.31 -5.69
C LEU A 273 -17.28 6.60 -6.89
N ARG A 274 -17.25 7.26 -8.05
CA ARG A 274 -16.53 6.87 -9.26
C ARG A 274 -15.04 7.21 -9.13
N VAL A 275 -14.22 6.27 -8.66
CA VAL A 275 -12.78 6.48 -8.42
C VAL A 275 -11.94 5.94 -9.59
N ARG A 276 -11.43 6.84 -10.44
CA ARG A 276 -10.47 6.54 -11.52
C ARG A 276 -9.14 7.27 -11.36
N ARG A 277 -9.16 8.52 -10.90
CA ARG A 277 -7.93 9.31 -10.72
C ARG A 277 -7.08 8.70 -9.59
N GLY A 278 -5.78 8.60 -9.83
CA GLY A 278 -4.84 8.05 -8.87
C GLY A 278 -4.85 6.53 -8.70
N THR A 279 -5.79 5.80 -9.32
CA THR A 279 -5.85 4.34 -9.20
C THR A 279 -4.67 3.67 -9.91
N LYS A 280 -4.31 2.47 -9.44
CA LYS A 280 -3.23 1.69 -10.05
C LYS A 280 -3.64 1.28 -11.47
N GLY A 281 -2.87 1.73 -12.47
CA GLY A 281 -3.11 1.41 -13.88
C GLY A 281 -4.33 2.11 -14.49
N GLY A 282 -4.88 3.14 -13.83
CA GLY A 282 -6.07 3.86 -14.31
C GLY A 282 -7.36 3.04 -14.26
N ARG A 283 -7.36 1.92 -13.52
CA ARG A 283 -8.52 1.04 -13.37
C ARG A 283 -9.61 1.77 -12.59
N LEU A 284 -10.79 1.93 -13.19
CA LEU A 284 -11.96 2.47 -12.53
C LEU A 284 -12.44 1.49 -11.44
N ARG A 285 -12.86 2.04 -10.30
CA ARG A 285 -13.63 1.34 -9.26
C ARG A 285 -14.75 2.23 -8.74
N TYR A 286 -15.77 1.61 -8.16
CA TYR A 286 -16.83 2.28 -7.43
C TYR A 286 -16.67 1.97 -5.94
N VAL A 287 -17.00 2.93 -5.08
CA VAL A 287 -16.95 2.80 -3.61
C VAL A 287 -18.28 3.29 -3.06
N ALA A 288 -18.92 2.51 -2.20
CA ALA A 288 -20.21 2.91 -1.65
C ALA A 288 -20.07 4.04 -0.63
N VAL A 289 -21.03 4.96 -0.66
CA VAL A 289 -21.37 5.87 0.44
C VAL A 289 -22.50 5.20 1.22
N ARG A 290 -22.22 4.84 2.46
CA ARG A 290 -23.03 3.90 3.25
C ARG A 290 -23.17 4.31 4.73
N THR A 291 -22.39 5.29 5.18
CA THR A 291 -22.40 5.75 6.58
C THR A 291 -22.48 7.27 6.65
N PRO A 292 -23.07 7.86 7.72
CA PRO A 292 -23.04 9.30 7.95
C PRO A 292 -21.61 9.87 7.95
N PHE A 293 -20.65 9.13 8.53
CA PHE A 293 -19.24 9.50 8.53
C PHE A 293 -18.65 9.72 7.12
N GLN A 294 -19.02 8.86 6.17
CA GLN A 294 -18.58 9.02 4.77
C GLN A 294 -19.22 10.22 4.09
N LEU A 295 -20.51 10.46 4.36
CA LEU A 295 -21.21 11.61 3.81
C LEU A 295 -20.57 12.92 4.32
N GLU A 296 -20.30 13.00 5.63
CA GLU A 296 -19.60 14.12 6.24
C GLU A 296 -18.20 14.32 5.62
N ALA A 297 -17.44 13.24 5.43
CA ALA A 297 -16.13 13.29 4.78
C ALA A 297 -16.20 13.86 3.35
N LEU A 298 -17.24 13.49 2.59
CA LEU A 298 -17.46 13.98 1.24
C LEU A 298 -17.88 15.45 1.22
N GLU A 299 -18.77 15.86 2.11
CA GLU A 299 -19.22 17.24 2.26
C GLU A 299 -18.10 18.17 2.71
N LEU A 300 -17.27 17.72 3.66
CA LEU A 300 -16.06 18.43 4.05
C LEU A 300 -15.13 18.61 2.84
N ALA A 301 -14.92 17.56 2.04
CA ALA A 301 -14.11 17.65 0.84
C ALA A 301 -14.69 18.62 -0.22
N ARG A 302 -16.01 18.64 -0.40
CA ARG A 302 -16.70 19.58 -1.31
C ARG A 302 -16.51 21.03 -0.88
N ARG A 303 -16.65 21.33 0.41
CA ARG A 303 -16.43 22.68 0.94
C ARG A 303 -14.97 23.12 0.87
N PHE A 304 -14.04 22.17 0.86
CA PHE A 304 -12.61 22.43 0.89
C PHE A 304 -12.01 22.80 -0.48
N ILE A 305 -12.61 22.34 -1.59
CA ILE A 305 -12.15 22.71 -2.93
C ILE A 305 -12.61 24.11 -3.32
N ARG A 306 -11.77 24.85 -4.06
CA ARG A 306 -12.03 26.24 -4.45
C ARG A 306 -12.93 26.40 -5.68
N HIS A 307 -13.03 25.36 -6.50
CA HIS A 307 -13.80 25.33 -7.74
C HIS A 307 -14.26 23.91 -8.00
N GLU A 308 -15.33 23.75 -8.78
CA GLU A 308 -16.04 22.49 -8.99
C GLU A 308 -15.14 21.34 -9.51
N SER A 309 -14.19 21.63 -10.40
CA SER A 309 -13.25 20.64 -10.94
C SER A 309 -12.02 20.39 -10.05
N GLY A 310 -11.99 20.97 -8.85
CA GLY A 310 -10.84 20.96 -7.93
C GLY A 310 -10.53 19.57 -7.38
N HIS A 311 -9.31 19.42 -6.85
CA HIS A 311 -8.86 18.19 -6.18
C HIS A 311 -8.28 18.48 -4.80
N ILE A 312 -8.23 17.47 -3.94
CA ILE A 312 -7.74 17.58 -2.54
C ILE A 312 -6.20 17.65 -2.45
N GLY A 313 -5.52 17.78 -3.59
CA GLY A 313 -4.07 18.01 -3.60
C GLY A 313 -3.77 19.46 -3.28
N ARG A 314 -2.66 19.72 -2.60
CA ARG A 314 -2.28 21.08 -2.22
C ARG A 314 -2.03 21.94 -3.48
N PRO A 315 -2.69 23.10 -3.64
CA PRO A 315 -2.47 24.00 -4.76
C PRO A 315 -0.99 24.39 -4.90
N GLY A 316 -0.55 24.60 -6.14
CA GLY A 316 0.83 24.97 -6.46
C GLY A 316 1.85 23.83 -6.34
N LEU A 317 1.46 22.63 -5.90
CA LEU A 317 2.34 21.46 -5.89
C LEU A 317 2.04 20.55 -7.07
N THR A 318 3.10 20.06 -7.71
CA THR A 318 2.99 18.90 -8.61
C THR A 318 2.49 17.68 -7.84
N LEU A 319 1.96 16.68 -8.54
CA LEU A 319 1.55 15.42 -7.93
C LEU A 319 2.70 14.75 -7.14
N LYS A 320 3.93 14.80 -7.66
CA LYS A 320 5.11 14.25 -6.96
C LYS A 320 5.32 14.99 -5.63
N GLN A 321 5.37 16.32 -5.67
CA GLN A 321 5.54 17.15 -4.46
C GLN A 321 4.39 16.95 -3.47
N SER A 322 3.14 16.80 -3.93
CA SER A 322 2.00 16.51 -3.05
C SER A 322 2.14 15.15 -2.35
N LEU A 323 2.59 14.12 -3.06
CA LEU A 323 2.83 12.79 -2.47
C LEU A 323 4.04 12.79 -1.51
N ASP A 324 5.06 13.59 -1.80
CA ASP A 324 6.24 13.76 -0.95
C ASP A 324 5.85 14.54 0.32
N ARG A 325 5.04 15.61 0.19
CA ARG A 325 4.48 16.36 1.32
C ARG A 325 3.62 15.48 2.23
N PHE A 326 2.74 14.65 1.66
CA PHE A 326 2.00 13.64 2.44
C PHE A 326 2.96 12.75 3.24
N SER A 327 4.01 12.25 2.60
CA SER A 327 4.98 11.35 3.24
C SER A 327 5.77 12.05 4.35
N TYR A 328 6.11 13.33 4.13
CA TYR A 328 6.76 14.20 5.11
C TYR A 328 5.88 14.34 6.35
N VAL A 329 4.62 14.75 6.20
CA VAL A 329 3.70 14.97 7.33
C VAL A 329 3.47 13.67 8.11
N MET A 330 3.28 12.54 7.43
CA MET A 330 3.15 11.24 8.09
C MET A 330 4.39 10.90 8.94
N ARG A 331 5.59 11.19 8.43
CA ARG A 331 6.83 10.97 9.17
C ARG A 331 6.94 11.93 10.38
N THR A 332 6.54 13.19 10.22
CA THR A 332 6.56 14.19 11.29
C THR A 332 5.66 13.79 12.46
N VAL A 333 4.47 13.25 12.17
CA VAL A 333 3.53 12.75 13.20
C VAL A 333 3.93 11.37 13.75
N GLY A 334 4.92 10.70 13.15
CA GLY A 334 5.35 9.37 13.58
C GLY A 334 4.51 8.21 13.02
N VAL A 335 3.61 8.45 12.04
CA VAL A 335 2.81 7.43 11.35
C VAL A 335 3.71 6.52 10.51
N SER A 336 4.33 5.57 11.19
CA SER A 336 5.28 4.60 10.67
C SER A 336 5.25 3.34 11.51
N LYS A 337 5.64 2.21 10.91
CA LYS A 337 5.71 0.92 11.63
C LYS A 337 6.63 0.97 12.85
N ARG A 338 7.66 1.81 12.82
CA ARG A 338 8.64 1.91 13.90
C ARG A 338 8.10 2.70 15.10
N SER A 339 7.33 3.76 14.86
CA SER A 339 6.89 4.68 15.91
C SER A 339 5.45 4.39 16.37
N LEU A 340 4.49 4.33 15.45
CA LEU A 340 3.07 4.08 15.78
C LEU A 340 2.60 2.66 15.43
N GLY A 341 3.50 1.76 15.02
CA GLY A 341 3.12 0.39 14.58
C GLY A 341 2.37 0.33 13.24
N VAL A 342 1.82 1.44 12.76
CA VAL A 342 0.95 1.53 11.59
C VAL A 342 1.55 2.36 10.45
N THR A 343 0.86 2.37 9.31
CA THR A 343 1.16 3.28 8.20
C THR A 343 -0.15 3.92 7.74
N ALA A 344 -0.11 4.99 6.96
CA ALA A 344 -1.31 5.55 6.34
C ALA A 344 -2.13 4.51 5.54
N HIS A 345 -1.47 3.51 4.93
CA HIS A 345 -2.17 2.43 4.23
C HIS A 345 -3.00 1.54 5.18
N GLY A 346 -2.73 1.57 6.49
CA GLY A 346 -3.51 0.91 7.52
C GLY A 346 -4.96 1.40 7.58
N LEU A 347 -5.25 2.66 7.21
CA LEU A 347 -6.64 3.15 7.11
C LEU A 347 -7.46 2.41 6.05
N ARG A 348 -6.80 1.89 5.01
CA ARG A 348 -7.46 1.04 4.02
C ARG A 348 -7.70 -0.38 4.55
N HIS A 349 -6.87 -0.86 5.48
CA HIS A 349 -7.17 -2.08 6.24
C HIS A 349 -8.33 -1.87 7.20
N GLN A 350 -8.39 -0.69 7.84
CA GLN A 350 -9.52 -0.28 8.68
C GLN A 350 -10.83 -0.33 7.89
N PHE A 351 -10.92 0.42 6.78
CA PHE A 351 -12.08 0.41 5.90
C PHE A 351 -12.51 -1.01 5.48
N ALA A 352 -11.55 -1.87 5.13
CA ALA A 352 -11.84 -3.23 4.72
C ALA A 352 -12.45 -4.06 5.87
N ALA A 353 -11.88 -3.94 7.07
CA ALA A 353 -12.36 -4.64 8.25
C ALA A 353 -13.75 -4.15 8.70
N ASP A 354 -13.98 -2.83 8.63
CA ASP A 354 -15.25 -2.22 9.02
C ASP A 354 -16.37 -2.62 8.03
N LEU A 355 -16.10 -2.54 6.72
CA LEU A 355 -17.05 -3.01 5.70
C LEU A 355 -17.35 -4.52 5.85
N TYR A 356 -16.33 -5.34 6.15
CA TYR A 356 -16.56 -6.76 6.39
C TYR A 356 -17.47 -6.98 7.62
N PHE A 357 -17.23 -6.25 8.70
CA PHE A 357 -18.05 -6.33 9.91
C PHE A 357 -19.48 -5.86 9.66
N GLU A 358 -19.69 -4.79 8.91
CA GLU A 358 -21.04 -4.31 8.55
C GLU A 358 -21.82 -5.34 7.72
N LEU A 359 -21.16 -6.04 6.80
CA LEU A 359 -21.80 -7.04 5.95
C LEU A 359 -22.09 -8.38 6.66
N THR A 360 -21.37 -8.69 7.74
CA THR A 360 -21.39 -10.03 8.35
C THR A 360 -21.72 -10.04 9.83
N HIS A 361 -21.71 -8.88 10.49
CA HIS A 361 -21.78 -8.69 11.94
C HIS A 361 -20.70 -9.46 12.73
N VAL A 362 -19.63 -9.87 12.06
CA VAL A 362 -18.52 -10.63 12.65
C VAL A 362 -17.20 -9.99 12.25
N HIS A 363 -16.24 -9.96 13.18
CA HIS A 363 -14.91 -9.45 12.86
C HIS A 363 -14.22 -10.32 11.78
N PRO A 364 -13.29 -9.76 10.99
CA PRO A 364 -12.54 -10.54 10.02
C PRO A 364 -11.60 -11.55 10.70
N PRO A 365 -11.20 -12.65 10.01
CA PRO A 365 -10.30 -13.67 10.57
C PRO A 365 -9.00 -13.12 11.18
N VAL A 366 -8.43 -12.06 10.59
CA VAL A 366 -7.20 -11.43 11.10
C VAL A 366 -7.37 -10.76 12.47
N ARG A 367 -8.61 -10.48 12.88
CA ARG A 367 -9.00 -9.98 14.22
C ARG A 367 -9.55 -11.09 15.13
N GLY A 368 -9.28 -12.36 14.81
CA GLY A 368 -9.80 -13.51 15.57
C GLY A 368 -11.27 -13.84 15.31
N GLY A 369 -11.85 -13.26 14.25
CA GLY A 369 -13.25 -13.49 13.89
C GLY A 369 -13.56 -14.90 13.36
N ALA A 370 -14.85 -15.22 13.40
CA ALA A 370 -15.44 -16.54 13.33
C ALA A 370 -15.00 -17.47 12.18
N PRO A 371 -14.52 -18.70 12.49
CA PRO A 371 -14.57 -19.81 11.54
C PRO A 371 -16.01 -20.25 11.21
N TRP A 372 -16.99 -19.98 12.07
CA TRP A 372 -18.39 -20.41 11.96
C TRP A 372 -19.26 -19.62 10.97
N LEU A 373 -18.77 -18.50 10.41
CA LEU A 373 -19.52 -17.81 9.35
C LEU A 373 -19.64 -18.74 8.13
N ASP A 374 -20.86 -18.87 7.63
CA ASP A 374 -21.18 -19.62 6.42
C ASP A 374 -20.18 -19.28 5.28
N PRO A 375 -19.55 -20.28 4.63
CA PRO A 375 -18.55 -20.05 3.61
C PRO A 375 -19.02 -19.17 2.45
N GLU A 376 -20.29 -19.27 2.04
CA GLU A 376 -20.82 -18.48 0.93
C GLU A 376 -21.02 -17.02 1.34
N THR A 377 -21.58 -16.77 2.52
CA THR A 377 -21.68 -15.44 3.14
C THR A 377 -20.30 -14.79 3.26
N ARG A 378 -19.30 -15.53 3.75
CA ARG A 378 -17.92 -15.06 3.81
C ARG A 378 -17.37 -14.72 2.42
N ARG A 379 -17.62 -15.57 1.42
CA ARG A 379 -17.17 -15.38 0.03
C ARG A 379 -17.77 -14.12 -0.57
N LEU A 380 -19.07 -13.88 -0.38
CA LEU A 380 -19.78 -12.69 -0.84
C LEU A 380 -19.26 -11.43 -0.16
N ALA A 381 -19.05 -11.44 1.16
CA ALA A 381 -18.44 -10.33 1.88
C ALA A 381 -17.02 -10.03 1.37
N TYR A 382 -16.19 -11.06 1.16
CA TYR A 382 -14.84 -10.88 0.60
C TYR A 382 -14.89 -10.31 -0.83
N LEU A 383 -15.86 -10.73 -1.64
CA LEU A 383 -16.06 -10.21 -2.98
C LEU A 383 -16.46 -8.73 -2.95
N GLU A 384 -17.36 -8.34 -2.05
CA GLU A 384 -17.80 -6.95 -1.92
C GLU A 384 -16.66 -6.06 -1.42
N VAL A 385 -15.93 -6.48 -0.38
CA VAL A 385 -14.71 -5.78 0.06
C VAL A 385 -13.70 -5.66 -1.10
N ALA A 386 -13.52 -6.73 -1.89
CA ALA A 386 -12.62 -6.68 -3.05
C ALA A 386 -13.08 -5.63 -4.06
N ARG A 387 -14.36 -5.62 -4.43
CA ARG A 387 -14.96 -4.69 -5.40
C ARG A 387 -14.78 -3.25 -4.96
N GLN A 388 -15.16 -2.93 -3.73
CA GLN A 388 -15.00 -1.58 -3.20
C GLN A 388 -13.54 -1.18 -3.15
N LEU A 389 -12.62 -2.09 -2.86
CA LEU A 389 -11.17 -1.85 -2.91
C LEU A 389 -10.59 -1.81 -4.36
N GLY A 390 -11.39 -2.04 -5.40
CA GLY A 390 -10.98 -2.01 -6.81
C GLY A 390 -10.30 -3.29 -7.29
N HIS A 391 -10.74 -4.42 -6.77
CA HIS A 391 -10.30 -5.76 -7.11
C HIS A 391 -11.51 -6.59 -7.56
N ASN A 392 -11.34 -7.46 -8.56
CA ASN A 392 -12.42 -8.33 -9.04
C ASN A 392 -12.29 -9.77 -8.51
N ARG A 393 -11.37 -10.02 -7.59
CA ARG A 393 -11.03 -11.36 -7.09
C ARG A 393 -11.16 -11.36 -5.57
N PRO A 394 -12.02 -12.20 -4.97
CA PRO A 394 -12.27 -12.21 -3.53
C PRO A 394 -11.01 -12.56 -2.73
N GLN A 395 -10.10 -13.36 -3.30
CA GLN A 395 -8.84 -13.76 -2.65
C GLN A 395 -7.94 -12.55 -2.29
N ILE A 396 -8.11 -11.41 -2.97
CA ILE A 396 -7.36 -10.20 -2.66
C ILE A 396 -7.76 -9.62 -1.31
N SER A 397 -9.03 -9.79 -0.90
CA SER A 397 -9.51 -9.36 0.41
C SER A 397 -8.80 -10.09 1.54
N GLY A 398 -8.29 -11.31 1.30
CA GLY A 398 -7.46 -12.02 2.28
C GLY A 398 -6.22 -11.24 2.71
N ALA A 399 -5.67 -10.36 1.85
CA ALA A 399 -4.55 -9.50 2.22
C ALA A 399 -4.91 -8.39 3.23
N TYR A 400 -6.20 -8.13 3.41
CA TYR A 400 -6.73 -7.16 4.37
C TYR A 400 -7.40 -7.84 5.57
N LEU A 401 -8.17 -8.91 5.32
CA LEU A 401 -9.07 -9.57 6.27
C LEU A 401 -8.49 -10.87 6.86
N GLY A 402 -7.40 -11.38 6.29
CA GLY A 402 -6.84 -12.70 6.64
C GLY A 402 -7.48 -13.84 5.87
N ALA A 403 -6.97 -15.05 6.09
CA ALA A 403 -7.58 -16.28 5.59
C ALA A 403 -8.40 -16.91 6.70
N ALA A 404 -9.59 -17.44 6.37
CA ALA A 404 -10.27 -18.35 7.25
C ALA A 404 -9.48 -19.67 7.26
N THR A 405 -8.58 -19.84 8.22
CA THR A 405 -8.03 -21.16 8.49
C THR A 405 -9.10 -21.93 9.25
N GLY A 406 -9.66 -22.98 8.65
CA GLY A 406 -10.40 -23.97 9.41
C GLY A 406 -9.44 -24.60 10.41
N ARG A 407 -9.40 -24.11 11.65
CA ARG A 407 -8.99 -24.96 12.76
C ARG A 407 -10.15 -25.91 12.97
N THR A 408 -9.99 -27.15 12.54
CA THR A 408 -10.73 -28.26 13.11
C THR A 408 -10.54 -28.14 14.62
N ILE A 409 -11.59 -27.80 15.34
CA ILE A 409 -11.61 -27.95 16.79
C ILE A 409 -11.47 -29.46 16.97
N SER A 410 -10.30 -29.92 17.38
CA SER A 410 -10.18 -31.24 17.98
C SER A 410 -11.08 -31.22 19.21
N SER A 411 -12.19 -31.96 19.18
CA SER A 411 -12.96 -32.25 20.40
C SER A 411 -11.99 -32.71 21.48
N PRO A 412 -12.11 -32.22 22.72
CA PRO A 412 -11.39 -32.85 23.82
C PRO A 412 -11.83 -34.32 23.86
N ALA A 413 -10.85 -35.21 23.78
CA ALA A 413 -11.08 -36.62 24.00
C ALA A 413 -11.62 -36.79 25.43
N ASN A 414 -12.79 -37.41 25.50
CA ASN A 414 -13.32 -38.23 26.58
C ASN A 414 -12.34 -38.42 27.77
N GLU A 415 -12.50 -37.64 28.85
CA GLU A 415 -12.07 -38.10 30.18
C GLU A 415 -13.20 -38.97 30.73
N GLY A 416 -12.93 -40.28 30.71
CA GLY A 416 -13.81 -41.30 31.23
C GLY A 416 -14.04 -41.13 32.72
N ASP A 417 -15.33 -41.21 33.06
CA ASP A 417 -15.89 -41.35 34.38
C ASP A 417 -15.31 -42.60 35.08
N HIS A 418 -14.40 -42.38 36.02
CA HIS A 418 -13.98 -43.38 37.00
C HIS A 418 -13.83 -42.69 38.36
N HIS A 419 -14.92 -42.65 39.13
CA HIS A 419 -14.88 -42.93 40.58
C HIS A 419 -16.29 -42.91 41.19
N ALA A 420 -16.85 -44.09 41.46
CA ALA A 420 -17.86 -44.28 42.50
C ALA A 420 -17.81 -45.73 43.02
N ARG A 421 -16.92 -45.99 43.98
CA ARG A 421 -17.06 -47.03 45.01
C ARG A 421 -16.47 -46.48 46.30
N HIS A 422 -17.33 -46.05 47.21
CA HIS A 422 -17.23 -46.25 48.66
C HIS A 422 -18.35 -45.48 49.36
N SER A 423 -19.48 -46.15 49.57
CA SER A 423 -20.22 -46.32 50.84
C SER A 423 -21.60 -46.86 50.53
#